data_AF-A0A2D3V678-F1
#
_entry.id   AF-A0A2D3V678-F1
#
_cell.length_a   1.000
_cell.length_b   1.000
_cell.length_c   1.000
_cell.angle_alpha   90.00
_cell.angle_beta   90.00
_cell.angle_gamma   90.00
#
_symmetry.space_group_name_H-M   'P 1'
#
loop_
_entity.id
_entity.type
_entity.pdbx_description
1 polymer ?
#
loop_
_entity_poly.entity_id
_entity_poly.type
_entity_poly.pdbx_seq_one_letter_code
_entity_poly.pdbx_strand_id
1 'polypeptide(L)'
;MHILVTNDDGPPSNLASPYILPFVNALEKAGHTVSVIVPDSQKSWIGKAHIVGQDVRASFYWPPSKNPSEHSDSVSVGDNGKYPWVLLNSTPAGCSQIGLSYFFQDREKIDLVISGPNYGRNSTAVFALSSGTLGAALEASHCGYKAIALSFAFFDRINDPVVVEESCLQAVRVSEYLYKNATWNPAQLYSVNVPVKKGVSDSRVRWTKMLQNQWKQGAGTIEKAGVTG
;
A
#
# COMPACT_ATOMS: atom_id res chain seq x y z
N MET A 1 8.86 4.12 15.84
CA MET A 1 8.94 2.88 15.05
C MET A 1 9.61 3.21 13.75
N HIS A 2 10.35 2.26 13.19
CA HIS A 2 10.74 2.27 11.79
C HIS A 2 9.73 1.44 10.99
N ILE A 3 9.03 2.08 10.06
CA ILE A 3 7.94 1.50 9.28
C ILE A 3 8.39 1.37 7.83
N LEU A 4 8.31 0.15 7.29
CA LEU A 4 8.44 -0.08 5.86
C LEU A 4 7.07 0.07 5.20
N VAL A 5 6.96 0.95 4.21
CA VAL A 5 5.74 1.16 3.43
C VAL A 5 5.92 0.63 2.02
N THR A 6 4.93 -0.12 1.55
CA THR A 6 4.81 -0.59 0.16
C THR A 6 3.36 -0.46 -0.31
N ASN A 7 3.03 -0.77 -1.57
CA ASN A 7 1.66 -0.82 -2.08
C ASN A 7 1.59 -1.63 -3.39
N ASP A 8 0.41 -1.67 -4.00
CA ASP A 8 0.16 -2.23 -5.34
C ASP A 8 -0.32 -1.21 -6.38
N ASP A 9 -0.53 0.05 -5.99
CA ASP A 9 -0.86 1.14 -6.91
C ASP A 9 0.39 1.75 -7.59
N GLY A 10 1.56 1.60 -6.96
CA GLY A 10 2.82 2.18 -7.41
C GLY A 10 3.10 3.58 -6.84
N PRO A 11 4.03 4.33 -7.44
CA PRO A 11 4.48 5.64 -6.95
C PRO A 11 3.39 6.73 -6.99
N PRO A 12 3.58 7.86 -6.30
CA PRO A 12 2.55 8.89 -6.13
C PRO A 12 1.96 9.42 -7.45
N SER A 13 0.63 9.46 -7.52
CA SER A 13 -0.12 9.91 -8.70
C SER A 13 -1.56 10.23 -8.32
N ASN A 14 -2.09 11.40 -8.71
CA ASN A 14 -3.51 11.71 -8.48
C ASN A 14 -4.47 10.76 -9.21
N LEU A 15 -4.02 10.19 -10.33
CA LEU A 15 -4.82 9.26 -11.13
C LEU A 15 -4.83 7.84 -10.56
N ALA A 16 -3.66 7.31 -10.19
CA ALA A 16 -3.47 5.89 -9.90
C ALA A 16 -3.13 5.58 -8.43
N SER A 17 -2.38 6.44 -7.75
CA SER A 17 -1.88 6.21 -6.38
C SER A 17 -2.00 7.48 -5.52
N PRO A 18 -3.23 7.94 -5.26
CA PRO A 18 -3.46 9.25 -4.64
C PRO A 18 -3.11 9.28 -3.14
N TYR A 19 -2.97 8.13 -2.49
CA TYR A 19 -2.96 8.06 -1.02
C TYR A 19 -1.60 7.77 -0.38
N ILE A 20 -0.65 7.16 -1.10
CA ILE A 20 0.63 6.75 -0.50
C ILE A 20 1.46 7.93 -0.01
N LEU A 21 1.57 9.01 -0.79
CA LEU A 21 2.34 10.20 -0.39
C LEU A 21 1.73 10.91 0.82
N PRO A 22 0.41 11.25 0.85
CA PRO A 22 -0.23 11.77 2.05
C PRO A 22 -0.05 10.87 3.28
N PHE A 23 -0.13 9.55 3.11
CA PHE A 23 0.02 8.60 4.21
C PHE A 23 1.44 8.55 4.76
N VAL A 24 2.46 8.49 3.89
CA VAL A 24 3.87 8.57 4.31
C VAL A 24 4.13 9.88 5.05
N ASN A 25 3.62 11.00 4.54
CA ASN A 25 3.72 12.30 5.23
C ASN A 25 3.06 12.27 6.62
N ALA A 26 1.93 11.59 6.77
CA ALA A 26 1.24 11.46 8.06
C ALA A 26 2.05 10.59 9.06
N LEU A 27 2.68 9.50 8.59
CA LEU A 27 3.57 8.68 9.41
C LEU A 27 4.81 9.47 9.87
N GLU A 28 5.45 10.21 8.96
CA GLU A 28 6.60 11.07 9.28
C GLU A 28 6.22 12.16 10.30
N LYS A 29 5.09 12.85 10.08
CA LYS A 29 4.54 13.85 11.01
C LYS A 29 4.25 13.27 12.40
N ALA A 30 3.89 11.99 12.49
CA ALA A 30 3.69 11.28 13.75
C ALA A 30 5.00 10.85 14.44
N GLY A 31 6.16 11.21 13.88
CA GLY A 31 7.47 10.92 14.46
C GLY A 31 7.99 9.51 14.17
N HIS A 32 7.48 8.85 13.13
CA HIS A 32 8.00 7.56 12.68
C HIS A 32 9.13 7.74 11.66
N THR A 33 10.12 6.85 11.74
CA THR A 33 11.08 6.65 10.66
C THR A 33 10.36 5.88 9.56
N VAL A 34 10.37 6.36 8.32
CA VAL A 34 9.70 5.69 7.20
C VAL A 34 10.72 5.33 6.12
N SER A 35 10.62 4.10 5.63
CA SER A 35 11.29 3.61 4.43
C SER A 35 10.22 3.18 3.43
N VAL A 36 10.36 3.54 2.15
CA VAL A 36 9.34 3.26 1.15
C VAL A 36 9.95 2.46 0.01
N ILE A 37 9.32 1.33 -0.30
CA ILE A 37 9.66 0.50 -1.45
C ILE A 37 8.38 0.05 -2.14
N VAL A 38 8.21 0.40 -3.41
CA VAL A 38 6.98 0.12 -4.15
C VAL A 38 7.27 -0.41 -5.55
N PRO A 39 6.32 -1.08 -6.20
CA PRO A 39 6.41 -1.33 -7.62
C PRO A 39 6.59 -0.04 -8.41
N ASP A 40 7.36 -0.06 -9.48
CA ASP A 40 7.56 1.06 -10.42
C ASP A 40 6.31 1.43 -11.24
N SER A 41 5.30 0.57 -11.17
CA SER A 41 4.06 0.64 -11.96
C SER A 41 2.93 -0.09 -11.23
N GLN A 42 1.68 0.22 -11.57
CA GLN A 42 0.51 -0.41 -10.95
C GLN A 42 0.51 -1.94 -11.12
N LYS A 43 0.29 -2.66 -10.02
CA LYS A 43 0.20 -4.14 -9.93
C LYS A 43 -1.08 -4.61 -9.22
N SER A 44 -2.18 -3.88 -9.34
CA SER A 44 -3.50 -4.31 -8.85
C SER A 44 -3.90 -5.69 -9.40
N TRP A 45 -4.71 -6.44 -8.65
CA TRP A 45 -5.22 -7.77 -9.01
C TRP A 45 -4.18 -8.90 -9.12
N ILE A 46 -3.00 -8.73 -8.53
CA ILE A 46 -1.88 -9.68 -8.64
C ILE A 46 -1.77 -10.71 -7.50
N GLY A 47 -2.54 -10.55 -6.41
CA GLY A 47 -2.43 -11.39 -5.21
C GLY A 47 -1.02 -11.38 -4.60
N LYS A 48 -0.52 -12.56 -4.16
CA LYS A 48 0.84 -12.73 -3.59
C LYS A 48 1.87 -13.27 -4.60
N ALA A 49 1.75 -12.88 -5.87
CA ALA A 49 2.63 -13.42 -6.91
C ALA A 49 4.09 -12.94 -6.74
N HIS A 50 5.03 -13.77 -7.22
CA HIS A 50 6.43 -13.42 -7.46
C HIS A 50 6.73 -13.69 -8.93
N ILE A 51 7.55 -12.86 -9.56
CA ILE A 51 7.93 -13.02 -10.96
C ILE A 51 9.19 -13.88 -11.03
N VAL A 52 9.14 -14.96 -11.82
CA VAL A 52 10.27 -15.87 -12.06
C VAL A 52 10.89 -15.55 -13.42
N GLY A 53 12.21 -15.58 -13.51
CA GLY A 53 12.93 -15.40 -14.78
C GLY A 53 13.07 -13.95 -15.24
N GLN A 54 12.80 -12.98 -14.35
CA GLN A 54 13.01 -11.56 -14.60
C GLN A 54 14.05 -11.00 -13.62
N ASP A 55 15.02 -10.25 -14.14
CA ASP A 55 15.95 -9.50 -13.30
C ASP A 55 15.24 -8.33 -12.61
N VAL A 56 15.38 -8.26 -11.28
CA VAL A 56 14.85 -7.16 -10.49
C VAL A 56 15.81 -5.97 -10.56
N ARG A 57 15.27 -4.80 -10.89
CA ARG A 57 15.97 -3.51 -10.98
C ARG A 57 15.33 -2.54 -10.02
N ALA A 58 16.17 -1.74 -9.37
CA ALA A 58 15.77 -0.69 -8.48
C ALA A 58 16.10 0.68 -9.08
N SER A 59 15.19 1.64 -8.92
CA SER A 59 15.46 3.06 -9.12
C SER A 59 15.12 3.85 -7.85
N PHE A 60 15.69 5.04 -7.74
CA PHE A 60 15.53 5.91 -6.57
C PHE A 60 14.67 7.13 -6.93
N TYR A 61 13.70 7.42 -6.09
CA TYR A 61 12.71 8.47 -6.32
C TYR A 61 12.57 9.38 -5.10
N TRP A 62 12.69 10.69 -5.31
CA TRP A 62 12.40 11.68 -4.28
C TRP A 62 11.04 12.31 -4.57
N PRO A 63 9.99 11.97 -3.79
CA PRO A 63 8.65 12.45 -4.08
C PRO A 63 8.55 13.98 -3.97
N PRO A 64 7.76 14.62 -4.84
CA PRO A 64 7.42 16.04 -4.70
C PRO A 64 6.56 16.29 -3.46
N SER A 65 6.39 17.56 -3.08
CA SER A 65 5.58 17.96 -1.92
C SER A 65 4.08 17.70 -2.09
N LYS A 66 3.60 17.53 -3.32
CA LYS A 66 2.21 17.21 -3.68
C LYS A 66 2.20 16.15 -4.77
N ASN A 67 1.16 15.32 -4.78
CA ASN A 67 0.98 14.32 -5.84
C ASN A 67 1.02 14.97 -7.23
N PRO A 68 1.81 14.42 -8.17
CA PRO A 68 1.71 14.80 -9.56
C PRO A 68 0.38 14.30 -10.15
N SER A 69 -0.05 14.87 -11.28
CA SER A 69 -1.25 14.38 -11.99
C SER A 69 -1.11 12.91 -12.36
N GLU A 70 0.04 12.56 -12.95
CA GLU A 70 0.48 11.21 -13.27
C GLU A 70 1.94 11.03 -12.85
N HIS A 71 2.37 9.79 -12.60
CA HIS A 71 3.75 9.52 -12.23
C HIS A 71 4.68 9.58 -13.45
N SER A 72 5.87 10.14 -13.26
CA SER A 72 6.97 10.16 -14.21
C SER A 72 8.30 10.32 -13.47
N ASP A 73 9.38 9.71 -13.96
CA ASP A 73 10.73 9.89 -13.40
C ASP A 73 11.14 11.37 -13.33
N SER A 74 10.67 12.19 -14.28
CA SER A 74 10.95 13.62 -14.35
C SER A 74 10.38 14.45 -13.19
N VAL A 75 9.40 13.92 -12.45
CA VAL A 75 8.80 14.62 -11.30
C VAL A 75 9.56 14.40 -9.99
N SER A 76 10.62 13.57 -10.02
CA SER A 76 11.52 13.39 -8.88
C SER A 76 12.24 14.70 -8.59
N VAL A 77 12.21 15.18 -7.34
CA VAL A 77 12.80 16.48 -6.98
C VAL A 77 14.32 16.44 -6.76
N GLY A 78 14.94 15.28 -6.99
CA GLY A 78 16.36 15.05 -6.70
C GLY A 78 16.63 14.91 -5.21
N ASP A 79 17.88 14.60 -4.87
CA ASP A 79 18.30 14.39 -3.49
C ASP A 79 18.07 15.67 -2.65
N ASN A 80 17.23 15.54 -1.64
CA ASN A 80 16.85 16.60 -0.70
C ASN A 80 17.34 16.31 0.72
N GLY A 81 18.31 15.39 0.88
CA GLY A 81 18.83 14.93 2.17
C GLY A 81 17.91 13.95 2.90
N LYS A 82 16.72 13.64 2.37
CA LYS A 82 15.90 12.51 2.83
C LYS A 82 16.29 11.23 2.10
N TYR A 83 16.06 10.10 2.76
CA TYR A 83 16.24 8.79 2.14
C TYR A 83 15.26 8.62 0.96
N PRO A 84 15.73 8.21 -0.23
CA PRO A 84 14.86 8.06 -1.41
C PRO A 84 13.83 6.95 -1.21
N TRP A 85 12.72 7.06 -1.93
CA TRP A 85 11.85 5.92 -2.16
C TRP A 85 12.52 4.99 -3.16
N VAL A 86 12.37 3.68 -2.95
CA VAL A 86 12.88 2.66 -3.87
C VAL A 86 11.74 2.18 -4.76
N LEU A 87 11.89 2.30 -6.08
CA LEU A 87 10.94 1.75 -7.04
C LEU A 87 11.53 0.47 -7.63
N LEU A 88 10.76 -0.62 -7.64
CA LEU A 88 11.18 -1.90 -8.20
C LEU A 88 10.29 -2.31 -9.37
N ASN A 89 10.88 -2.88 -10.41
CA ASN A 89 10.13 -3.57 -11.48
C ASN A 89 9.58 -4.94 -11.04
N SER A 90 9.04 -5.04 -9.83
CA SER A 90 8.62 -6.29 -9.19
C SER A 90 7.16 -6.24 -8.72
N THR A 91 6.68 -7.32 -8.11
CA THR A 91 5.37 -7.37 -7.48
C THR A 91 5.41 -6.69 -6.11
N PRO A 92 4.25 -6.36 -5.51
CA PRO A 92 4.18 -5.86 -4.13
C PRO A 92 4.83 -6.83 -3.13
N ALA A 93 4.62 -8.13 -3.30
CA ALA A 93 5.27 -9.16 -2.47
C ALA A 93 6.80 -9.14 -2.65
N GLY A 94 7.28 -9.04 -3.90
CA GLY A 94 8.70 -8.88 -4.20
C GLY A 94 9.29 -7.61 -3.54
N CYS A 95 8.58 -6.48 -3.61
CA CYS A 95 8.98 -5.23 -2.95
C CYS A 95 9.11 -5.39 -1.44
N SER A 96 8.14 -6.05 -0.81
CA SER A 96 8.20 -6.32 0.63
C SER A 96 9.41 -7.20 0.98
N GLN A 97 9.60 -8.32 0.28
CA GLN A 97 10.68 -9.25 0.59
C GLN A 97 12.07 -8.62 0.36
N ILE A 98 12.25 -7.94 -0.77
CA ILE A 98 13.50 -7.28 -1.15
C ILE A 98 13.80 -6.10 -0.22
N GLY A 99 12.78 -5.32 0.13
CA GLY A 99 12.88 -4.22 1.09
C GLY A 99 13.37 -4.69 2.45
N LEU A 100 12.86 -5.82 2.95
CA LEU A 100 13.23 -6.38 4.24
C LEU A 100 14.62 -7.06 4.24
N SER A 101 15.04 -7.61 3.10
CA SER A 101 16.24 -8.46 3.02
C SER A 101 17.49 -7.74 2.53
N TYR A 102 17.34 -6.72 1.68
CA TYR A 102 18.47 -6.12 0.95
C TYR A 102 18.54 -4.60 1.08
N PHE A 103 17.40 -3.91 1.20
CA PHE A 103 17.38 -2.46 1.37
C PHE A 103 17.29 -2.06 2.84
N PHE A 104 17.63 -0.80 3.13
CA PHE A 104 17.49 -0.16 4.45
C PHE A 104 18.28 -0.83 5.60
N GLN A 105 19.28 -1.67 5.27
CA GLN A 105 20.13 -2.35 6.25
C GLN A 105 21.08 -1.38 6.98
N ASP A 106 21.28 -0.20 6.40
CA ASP A 106 22.01 0.93 6.97
C ASP A 106 21.18 1.78 7.94
N ARG A 107 19.89 1.44 8.13
CA ARG A 107 18.95 2.14 9.00
C ARG A 107 18.60 1.31 10.23
N GLU A 108 17.80 1.90 11.13
CA GLU A 108 17.24 1.17 12.28
C GLU A 108 16.46 -0.08 11.83
N LYS A 109 16.29 -1.06 12.71
CA LYS A 109 15.52 -2.26 12.39
C LYS A 109 14.06 -1.91 12.09
N ILE A 110 13.51 -2.48 11.01
CA ILE A 110 12.08 -2.34 10.67
C ILE A 110 11.21 -3.03 11.73
N ASP A 111 10.30 -2.27 12.32
CA ASP A 111 9.37 -2.71 13.36
C ASP A 111 8.06 -3.27 12.77
N LEU A 112 7.59 -2.66 11.67
CA LEU A 112 6.27 -2.86 11.10
C LEU A 112 6.33 -2.67 9.58
N VAL A 113 5.63 -3.53 8.84
CA VAL A 113 5.36 -3.34 7.42
C VAL A 113 3.92 -2.90 7.23
N ILE A 114 3.70 -1.83 6.48
CA ILE A 114 2.37 -1.40 6.04
C ILE A 114 2.33 -1.46 4.52
N SER A 115 1.47 -2.31 4.00
CA SER A 115 1.15 -2.36 2.57
C SER A 115 -0.11 -1.53 2.31
N GLY A 116 -0.01 -0.47 1.52
CA GLY A 116 -1.07 0.48 1.20
C GLY A 116 -0.69 1.94 1.52
N PRO A 117 -1.69 2.85 1.58
CA PRO A 117 -3.11 2.58 1.41
C PRO A 117 -3.46 2.28 -0.04
N ASN A 118 -4.18 1.19 -0.28
CA ASN A 118 -4.72 0.85 -1.59
C ASN A 118 -5.76 1.90 -2.06
N TYR A 119 -5.75 2.26 -3.33
CA TYR A 119 -6.79 3.07 -3.97
C TYR A 119 -8.05 2.24 -4.22
N GLY A 120 -8.80 2.01 -3.15
CA GLY A 120 -10.02 1.21 -3.15
C GLY A 120 -10.09 0.28 -1.94
N ARG A 121 -11.23 -0.37 -1.76
CA ARG A 121 -11.44 -1.33 -0.66
C ARG A 121 -10.96 -2.74 -1.04
N ASN A 122 -10.27 -3.39 -0.11
CA ASN A 122 -10.05 -4.84 -0.14
C ASN A 122 -10.96 -5.48 0.92
N SER A 123 -12.24 -5.61 0.58
CA SER A 123 -13.28 -6.16 1.45
C SER A 123 -13.85 -7.42 0.79
N THR A 124 -14.05 -8.50 1.56
CA THR A 124 -14.49 -9.86 1.14
C THR A 124 -13.39 -10.83 0.68
N ALA A 125 -13.69 -12.13 0.78
CA ALA A 125 -12.76 -13.22 0.47
C ALA A 125 -12.27 -13.19 -0.98
N VAL A 126 -13.18 -12.96 -1.92
CA VAL A 126 -12.85 -12.95 -3.34
C VAL A 126 -11.89 -11.82 -3.71
N PHE A 127 -12.10 -10.60 -3.20
CA PHE A 127 -11.17 -9.49 -3.46
C PHE A 127 -9.84 -9.67 -2.71
N ALA A 128 -9.88 -10.28 -1.52
CA ALA A 128 -8.68 -10.57 -0.75
C ALA A 128 -7.70 -11.50 -1.50
N LEU A 129 -8.21 -12.50 -2.23
CA LEU A 129 -7.37 -13.43 -2.99
C LEU A 129 -6.61 -12.77 -4.15
N SER A 130 -7.16 -11.69 -4.71
CA SER A 130 -6.54 -10.95 -5.82
C SER A 130 -5.78 -9.70 -5.38
N SER A 131 -5.85 -9.32 -4.11
CA SER A 131 -5.26 -8.07 -3.60
C SER A 131 -3.73 -8.14 -3.54
N GLY A 132 -3.06 -7.26 -4.29
CA GLY A 132 -1.61 -7.07 -4.19
C GLY A 132 -1.22 -6.45 -2.85
N THR A 133 -2.06 -5.55 -2.33
CA THR A 133 -1.92 -4.96 -1.00
C THR A 133 -1.82 -6.04 0.09
N LEU A 134 -2.75 -6.99 0.11
CA LEU A 134 -2.71 -8.13 1.04
C LEU A 134 -1.53 -9.05 0.74
N GLY A 135 -1.20 -9.28 -0.54
CA GLY A 135 -0.04 -10.07 -0.93
C GLY A 135 1.26 -9.57 -0.31
N ALA A 136 1.54 -8.27 -0.40
CA ALA A 136 2.72 -7.67 0.22
C ALA A 136 2.75 -7.82 1.75
N ALA A 137 1.64 -7.54 2.44
CA ALA A 137 1.56 -7.72 3.89
C ALA A 137 1.71 -9.19 4.30
N LEU A 138 1.17 -10.11 3.50
CA LEU A 138 1.28 -11.54 3.73
C LEU A 138 2.74 -11.99 3.57
N GLU A 139 3.45 -11.50 2.56
CA GLU A 139 4.88 -11.77 2.39
C GLU A 139 5.69 -11.28 3.60
N ALA A 140 5.48 -10.04 4.04
CA ALA A 140 6.12 -9.50 5.24
C ALA A 140 5.90 -10.39 6.49
N SER A 141 4.66 -10.85 6.69
CA SER A 141 4.33 -11.72 7.82
C SER A 141 5.01 -13.09 7.74
N HIS A 142 5.20 -13.63 6.53
CA HIS A 142 5.96 -14.88 6.31
C HIS A 142 7.46 -14.67 6.53
N CYS A 143 7.96 -13.46 6.28
CA CYS A 143 9.33 -13.07 6.64
C CYS A 143 9.50 -12.78 8.15
N GLY A 144 8.48 -12.99 8.98
CA GLY A 144 8.56 -12.82 10.44
C GLY A 144 8.33 -11.39 10.93
N TYR A 145 7.83 -10.49 10.08
CA TYR A 145 7.54 -9.11 10.46
C TYR A 145 6.07 -8.90 10.79
N LYS A 146 5.78 -7.98 11.72
CA LYS A 146 4.42 -7.49 11.92
C LYS A 146 3.97 -6.79 10.64
N ALA A 147 2.76 -7.10 10.16
CA ALA A 147 2.29 -6.60 8.88
C ALA A 147 0.83 -6.14 8.91
N ILE A 148 0.56 -5.00 8.27
CA ILE A 148 -0.78 -4.45 8.07
C ILE A 148 -1.02 -4.27 6.57
N ALA A 149 -2.15 -4.75 6.08
CA ALA A 149 -2.68 -4.40 4.77
C ALA A 149 -3.71 -3.27 4.95
N LEU A 150 -3.46 -2.12 4.36
CA LEU A 150 -4.25 -0.90 4.52
C LEU A 150 -4.96 -0.54 3.21
N SER A 151 -6.25 -0.28 3.29
CA SER A 151 -7.08 0.06 2.12
C SER A 151 -7.98 1.25 2.41
N PHE A 152 -8.05 2.19 1.49
CA PHE A 152 -8.90 3.37 1.59
C PHE A 152 -10.16 3.18 0.76
N ALA A 153 -11.29 3.05 1.45
CA ALA A 153 -12.59 2.82 0.84
C ALA A 153 -13.22 4.16 0.47
N PHE A 154 -13.15 4.53 -0.81
CA PHE A 154 -13.82 5.70 -1.36
C PHE A 154 -15.22 5.35 -1.89
N PHE A 155 -16.12 6.33 -1.90
CA PHE A 155 -17.50 6.21 -2.41
C PHE A 155 -17.71 6.94 -3.75
N ASP A 156 -16.83 7.87 -4.05
CA ASP A 156 -16.68 8.59 -5.31
C ASP A 156 -15.17 8.77 -5.60
N ARG A 157 -14.82 9.31 -6.76
CA ARG A 157 -13.40 9.58 -7.11
C ARG A 157 -12.95 10.98 -6.69
N ILE A 158 -13.64 11.60 -5.73
CA ILE A 158 -13.29 12.93 -5.22
C ILE A 158 -12.33 12.76 -4.04
N ASN A 159 -11.04 12.93 -4.33
CA ASN A 159 -9.97 12.85 -3.33
C ASN A 159 -9.73 14.21 -2.68
N ASP A 160 -10.71 14.71 -1.91
CA ASP A 160 -10.56 15.96 -1.16
C ASP A 160 -9.35 15.85 -0.20
N PRO A 161 -8.34 16.73 -0.31
CA PRO A 161 -7.12 16.63 0.49
C PRO A 161 -7.35 16.61 2.00
N VAL A 162 -8.36 17.33 2.50
CA VAL A 162 -8.68 17.39 3.94
C VAL A 162 -9.25 16.06 4.40
N VAL A 163 -10.13 15.44 3.60
CA VAL A 163 -10.71 14.14 3.91
C VAL A 163 -9.68 13.01 3.80
N VAL A 164 -8.77 13.10 2.83
CA VAL A 164 -7.65 12.16 2.68
C VAL A 164 -6.71 12.27 3.88
N GLU A 165 -6.32 13.49 4.29
CA GLU A 165 -5.48 13.70 5.46
C GLU A 165 -6.15 13.15 6.74
N GLU A 166 -7.45 13.39 6.92
CA GLU A 166 -8.22 12.82 8.03
C GLU A 166 -8.18 11.28 8.04
N SER A 167 -8.28 10.67 6.85
CA SER A 167 -8.22 9.21 6.69
C SER A 167 -6.82 8.66 6.98
N CYS A 168 -5.77 9.38 6.59
CA CYS A 168 -4.39 9.06 6.94
C CYS A 168 -4.15 9.11 8.45
N LEU A 169 -4.66 10.14 9.14
CA LEU A 169 -4.55 10.24 10.60
C LEU A 169 -5.24 9.07 11.30
N GLN A 170 -6.43 8.69 10.84
CA GLN A 170 -7.12 7.51 11.36
C GLN A 170 -6.32 6.23 11.11
N ALA A 171 -5.72 6.07 9.93
CA ALA A 171 -4.90 4.92 9.58
C ALA A 171 -3.64 4.83 10.46
N VAL A 172 -2.96 5.95 10.72
CA VAL A 172 -1.83 6.02 11.67
C VAL A 172 -2.30 5.55 13.06
N ARG A 173 -3.38 6.15 13.60
CA ARG A 173 -3.92 5.80 14.92
C ARG A 173 -4.23 4.31 15.06
N VAL A 174 -4.86 3.71 14.05
CA VAL A 174 -5.18 2.27 14.04
C VAL A 174 -3.90 1.42 13.94
N SER A 175 -2.93 1.83 13.11
CA SER A 175 -1.68 1.09 12.93
C SER A 175 -0.84 1.07 14.20
N GLU A 176 -0.73 2.21 14.89
CA GLU A 176 -0.05 2.30 16.19
C GLU A 176 -0.77 1.47 17.26
N TYR A 177 -2.10 1.51 17.29
CA TYR A 177 -2.89 0.70 18.22
C TYR A 177 -2.63 -0.80 17.99
N LEU A 178 -2.68 -1.26 16.74
CA LEU A 178 -2.44 -2.66 16.40
C LEU A 178 -1.02 -3.09 16.74
N TYR A 179 -0.02 -2.27 16.43
CA TYR A 179 1.37 -2.58 16.76
C TYR A 179 1.59 -2.81 18.27
N LYS A 180 0.97 -1.97 19.10
CA LYS A 180 1.10 -2.00 20.57
C LYS A 180 0.24 -3.06 21.25
N ASN A 181 -0.98 -3.29 20.76
CA ASN A 181 -2.01 -4.03 21.51
C ASN A 181 -2.49 -5.33 20.87
N ALA A 182 -2.21 -5.55 19.58
CA ALA A 182 -2.69 -6.74 18.89
C ALA A 182 -1.76 -7.95 19.13
N THR A 183 -2.33 -9.16 19.02
CA THR A 183 -1.55 -10.39 19.00
C THR A 183 -0.93 -10.60 17.62
N TRP A 184 0.36 -10.93 17.58
CA TRP A 184 1.11 -11.14 16.34
C TRP A 184 1.64 -12.58 16.30
N ASN A 185 0.81 -13.51 15.84
CA ASN A 185 1.25 -14.89 15.62
C ASN A 185 2.06 -15.01 14.32
N PRO A 186 2.86 -16.07 14.14
CA PRO A 186 3.55 -16.33 12.87
C PRO A 186 2.58 -16.32 11.68
N ALA A 187 3.00 -15.69 10.57
CA ALA A 187 2.21 -15.54 9.35
C ALA A 187 0.82 -14.88 9.55
N GLN A 188 0.63 -14.12 10.64
CA GLN A 188 -0.57 -13.32 10.88
C GLN A 188 -0.36 -11.87 10.40
N LEU A 189 -1.39 -11.31 9.77
CA LEU A 189 -1.48 -9.90 9.42
C LEU A 189 -2.83 -9.33 9.82
N TYR A 190 -2.93 -8.00 9.85
CA TYR A 190 -4.22 -7.30 10.02
C TYR A 190 -4.59 -6.54 8.74
N SER A 191 -5.82 -6.75 8.26
CA SER A 191 -6.39 -5.96 7.17
C SER A 191 -7.23 -4.83 7.74
N VAL A 192 -6.88 -3.59 7.37
CA VAL A 192 -7.51 -2.36 7.84
C VAL A 192 -8.14 -1.65 6.63
N ASN A 193 -9.45 -1.45 6.70
CA ASN A 193 -10.18 -0.65 5.71
C ASN A 193 -10.63 0.66 6.36
N VAL A 194 -10.17 1.80 5.85
CA VAL A 194 -10.53 3.13 6.33
C VAL A 194 -11.44 3.80 5.30
N PRO A 195 -12.67 4.20 5.66
CA PRO A 195 -13.52 4.99 4.77
C PRO A 195 -12.91 6.37 4.50
N VAL A 196 -12.81 6.76 3.23
CA VAL A 196 -12.43 8.12 2.83
C VAL A 196 -13.67 9.00 2.94
N LYS A 197 -13.97 9.45 4.17
CA LYS A 197 -15.17 10.22 4.49
C LYS A 197 -14.88 11.19 5.62
N LYS A 198 -15.41 12.40 5.51
CA LYS A 198 -15.35 13.41 6.58
C LYS A 198 -15.89 12.85 7.91
N GLY A 199 -15.17 13.06 9.00
CA GLY A 199 -15.51 12.56 10.34
C GLY A 199 -15.07 11.11 10.60
N VAL A 200 -14.22 10.53 9.75
CA VAL A 200 -13.69 9.18 9.97
C VAL A 200 -12.82 9.08 11.23
N SER A 201 -12.18 10.17 11.65
CA SER A 201 -11.37 10.19 12.89
C SER A 201 -12.20 9.96 14.15
N ASP A 202 -13.45 10.46 14.16
CA ASP A 202 -14.40 10.29 15.28
C ASP A 202 -15.19 8.97 15.20
N SER A 203 -15.03 8.24 14.10
CA SER A 203 -15.75 6.99 13.87
C SER A 203 -15.19 5.83 14.69
N ARG A 204 -16.08 4.95 15.14
CA ARG A 204 -15.71 3.74 15.90
C ARG A 204 -14.91 2.77 15.02
N VAL A 205 -13.75 2.35 15.52
CA VAL A 205 -12.98 1.24 14.94
C VAL A 205 -13.63 -0.08 15.39
N ARG A 206 -13.84 -1.01 14.46
CA ARG A 206 -14.52 -2.29 14.73
C ARG A 206 -13.69 -3.45 14.21
N TRP A 207 -13.59 -4.50 15.02
CA TRP A 207 -13.17 -5.82 14.55
C TRP A 207 -14.27 -6.41 13.66
N THR A 208 -13.87 -6.95 12.52
CA THR A 208 -14.79 -7.57 11.56
C THR A 208 -14.26 -8.92 11.11
N LYS A 209 -15.14 -9.72 10.51
CA LYS A 209 -14.77 -10.97 9.84
C LYS A 209 -14.80 -10.74 8.34
N MET A 210 -13.91 -11.43 7.62
CA MET A 210 -13.92 -11.42 6.17
C MET A 210 -15.20 -12.08 5.66
N LEU A 211 -16.03 -11.32 4.94
CA LEU A 211 -17.24 -11.84 4.31
C LEU A 211 -16.88 -12.92 3.29
N GLN A 212 -17.44 -14.11 3.46
CA GLN A 212 -17.33 -15.21 2.51
C GLN A 212 -18.32 -14.99 1.37
N ASN A 213 -17.82 -14.85 0.15
CA ASN A 213 -18.63 -14.59 -1.05
C ASN A 213 -18.16 -15.44 -2.24
N GLN A 214 -19.03 -15.59 -3.23
CA GLN A 214 -18.78 -16.36 -4.45
C GLN A 214 -19.27 -15.59 -5.68
N TRP A 215 -18.62 -15.77 -6.82
CA TRP A 215 -19.12 -15.28 -8.10
C TRP A 215 -20.27 -16.17 -8.59
N LYS A 216 -21.43 -15.59 -8.91
CA LYS A 216 -22.52 -16.32 -9.59
C LYS A 216 -22.35 -16.37 -11.11
N GLN A 217 -21.64 -15.40 -11.67
CA GLN A 217 -21.25 -15.28 -13.07
C GLN A 217 -19.85 -14.64 -13.11
N GLY A 218 -19.03 -14.96 -14.11
CA GLY A 218 -17.70 -14.36 -14.27
C GLY A 218 -17.79 -12.84 -14.28
N ALA A 219 -17.00 -12.18 -13.43
CA ALA A 219 -16.85 -10.73 -13.39
C ALA A 219 -15.63 -10.35 -14.23
N GLY A 220 -15.85 -10.08 -15.51
CA GLY A 220 -14.81 -9.61 -16.42
C GLY A 220 -15.46 -8.92 -17.62
N THR A 221 -14.91 -7.78 -18.02
CA THR A 221 -15.24 -7.14 -19.29
C THR A 221 -14.24 -7.60 -20.34
N ILE A 222 -14.75 -8.12 -21.46
CA ILE A 222 -13.94 -8.45 -22.64
C ILE A 222 -14.26 -7.38 -23.68
N GLU A 223 -13.24 -6.63 -24.11
CA GLU A 223 -13.35 -5.80 -25.30
C GLU A 223 -13.21 -6.72 -26.52
N LYS A 224 -14.28 -6.88 -27.30
CA LYS A 224 -14.20 -7.64 -28.55
C LYS A 224 -13.46 -6.79 -29.57
N ALA A 225 -12.27 -7.23 -29.99
CA ALA A 225 -11.61 -6.66 -31.15
C ALA A 225 -12.57 -6.69 -32.35
N GLY A 226 -12.90 -5.52 -32.90
CA GLY A 226 -13.76 -5.41 -34.06
C GLY A 226 -13.13 -6.17 -35.23
N VAL A 227 -13.83 -7.18 -35.75
CA VAL A 227 -13.49 -7.78 -37.03
C VAL A 227 -13.83 -6.74 -38.08
N THR A 228 -12.83 -6.00 -38.56
CA THR A 228 -12.95 -5.21 -39.79
C THR A 228 -13.08 -6.19 -40.94
N GLY A 229 -14.31 -6.37 -41.43
CA GLY A 229 -14.60 -7.03 -42.70
C GLY A 229 -14.46 -6.08 -43.88
#